data_AF-A0A7T0JNT5-F1
#
_entry.id   AF-A0A7T0JNT5-F1
#
_cell.length_a   1.000
_cell.length_b   1.000
_cell.length_c   1.000
_cell.angle_alpha   90.00
_cell.angle_beta   90.00
_cell.angle_gamma   90.00
#
_symmetry.space_group_name_H-M   'P 1'
#
loop_
_entity.id
_entity.type
_entity.pdbx_description
1 polymer ?
#
loop_
_entity_poly.entity_id
_entity_poly.type
_entity_poly.pdbx_seq_one_letter_code
_entity_poly.pdbx_strand_id
1 'polypeptide(L)'
;MSLLSSFKKRSTLDAAIKQVAQARKSDAGKAEQLYKSAYQGFASVIADNLMFSEALYHWGFALLHEARAKPPLEAIEIYEDAISKFSFCLLTSPNYLGAAIDGGVAFMELARISPDDGKAGLYGLAEDFFEKAGKIQKGSAAYNLACIYALRGDEEACQQALRQAKEFGSLPDETNIMRDEDMENVKQAQWFTEFMDAVRAQPEPVREKLTDVEISGEPKFKLKKSEDFDYYSK
;
A
#
# COMPACT_ATOMS: atom_id res chain seq x y z
N MET A 1 32.34 2.10 -1.93
CA MET A 1 31.98 0.69 -2.17
C MET A 1 32.40 0.29 -3.57
N SER A 2 32.72 -1.00 -3.79
CA SER A 2 33.12 -1.53 -5.11
C SER A 2 31.88 -1.81 -5.96
N LEU A 3 31.99 -1.68 -7.29
CA LEU A 3 30.90 -2.05 -8.22
C LEU A 3 30.41 -3.48 -7.98
N LEU A 4 31.33 -4.42 -7.73
CA LEU A 4 31.01 -5.82 -7.43
C LEU A 4 30.19 -5.98 -6.14
N SER A 5 30.44 -5.16 -5.12
CA SER A 5 29.63 -5.19 -3.88
C SER A 5 28.21 -4.70 -4.13
N SER A 6 28.03 -3.65 -4.93
CA SER A 6 26.70 -3.11 -5.25
C SER A 6 25.88 -4.08 -6.12
N PHE A 7 26.50 -4.78 -7.08
CA PHE A 7 25.82 -5.85 -7.83
C PHE A 7 25.35 -7.00 -6.93
N LYS A 8 26.18 -7.42 -5.97
CA LYS A 8 25.80 -8.47 -5.02
C LYS A 8 24.63 -8.03 -4.12
N LYS A 9 24.63 -6.78 -3.65
CA LYS A 9 23.52 -6.23 -2.86
C LYS A 9 22.23 -6.14 -3.66
N ARG A 10 22.29 -5.70 -4.92
CA ARG A 10 21.13 -5.72 -5.83
C ARG A 10 20.54 -7.12 -5.96
N SER A 11 21.38 -8.10 -6.28
CA SER A 11 20.92 -9.49 -6.41
C SER A 11 20.32 -10.04 -5.11
N THR A 12 20.84 -9.62 -3.95
CA THR A 12 20.29 -10.01 -2.65
C THR A 12 18.91 -9.38 -2.41
N LEU A 13 18.75 -8.11 -2.76
CA LEU A 13 17.47 -7.40 -2.69
C LEU A 13 16.42 -8.06 -3.59
N ASP A 14 16.75 -8.30 -4.86
CA ASP A 14 15.83 -8.92 -5.83
C ASP A 14 15.42 -10.34 -5.38
N ALA A 15 16.34 -11.11 -4.79
CA ALA A 15 16.04 -12.42 -4.22
C ALA A 15 15.07 -12.32 -3.03
N ALA A 16 15.27 -11.36 -2.12
CA ALA A 16 14.38 -11.13 -0.99
C ALA A 16 12.97 -10.71 -1.45
N ILE A 17 12.85 -9.81 -2.43
CA ILE A 17 11.57 -9.42 -3.02
C ILE A 17 10.85 -10.63 -3.61
N LYS A 18 11.57 -11.50 -4.33
CA LYS A 18 11.01 -12.74 -4.88
C LYS A 18 10.51 -13.69 -3.79
N GLN A 19 11.22 -13.79 -2.67
CA GLN A 19 10.79 -14.60 -1.52
C GLN A 19 9.48 -14.06 -0.93
N VAL A 20 9.33 -12.74 -0.80
CA VAL A 20 8.07 -12.11 -0.34
C VAL A 20 6.91 -12.45 -1.27
N ALA A 21 7.11 -12.30 -2.59
CA ALA A 21 6.10 -12.66 -3.58
C ALA A 21 5.72 -14.16 -3.52
N GLN A 22 6.69 -15.03 -3.22
CA GLN A 22 6.45 -16.46 -3.03
C GLN A 22 5.73 -16.76 -1.70
N ALA A 23 6.07 -16.05 -0.62
CA ALA A 23 5.48 -16.23 0.71
C ALA A 23 3.97 -15.97 0.67
N ARG A 24 3.56 -14.89 0.01
CA ARG A 24 2.15 -14.50 -0.18
C ARG A 24 1.27 -15.54 -0.89
N LYS A 25 1.88 -16.51 -1.58
CA LYS A 25 1.20 -17.58 -2.33
C LYS A 25 1.44 -18.97 -1.74
N SER A 26 2.09 -19.07 -0.59
CA SER A 26 2.47 -20.33 0.05
C SER A 26 1.58 -20.64 1.26
N ASP A 27 1.57 -21.90 1.69
CA ASP A 27 1.00 -22.28 2.99
C ASP A 27 1.74 -21.60 4.15
N ALA A 28 1.11 -21.53 5.33
CA ALA A 28 1.62 -20.77 6.47
C ALA A 28 3.05 -21.15 6.89
N GLY A 29 3.37 -22.45 6.93
CA GLY A 29 4.69 -22.92 7.36
C GLY A 29 5.79 -22.53 6.38
N LYS A 30 5.54 -22.67 5.07
CA LYS A 30 6.46 -22.22 4.03
C LYS A 30 6.56 -20.70 3.94
N ALA A 31 5.44 -19.99 4.11
CA ALA A 31 5.39 -18.53 4.09
C ALA A 31 6.27 -17.92 5.19
N GLU A 32 6.19 -18.45 6.41
CA GLU A 32 7.00 -17.99 7.55
C GLU A 32 8.51 -18.12 7.28
N GLN A 33 8.94 -19.25 6.72
CA GLN A 33 10.35 -19.45 6.34
C GLN A 33 10.82 -18.45 5.26
N LEU A 34 9.96 -18.20 4.28
CA LEU A 34 10.25 -17.26 3.19
C LEU A 34 10.34 -15.81 3.69
N TYR A 35 9.41 -15.36 4.54
CA TYR A 35 9.47 -14.03 5.16
C TYR A 35 10.74 -13.87 5.99
N LYS A 36 11.07 -14.83 6.85
CA LYS A 36 12.31 -14.80 7.64
C LYS A 36 13.55 -14.69 6.78
N SER A 37 13.62 -15.43 5.67
CA SER A 37 14.75 -15.34 4.74
C SER A 37 14.79 -13.98 4.03
N ALA A 38 13.64 -13.43 3.63
CA ALA A 38 13.56 -12.13 3.00
C ALA A 38 14.05 -11.01 3.94
N TYR A 39 13.66 -11.06 5.22
CA TYR A 39 14.10 -10.10 6.24
C TYR A 39 15.62 -10.10 6.43
N GLN A 40 16.25 -11.27 6.43
CA GLN A 40 17.72 -11.36 6.44
C GLN A 40 18.34 -10.74 5.19
N GLY A 41 17.72 -10.93 4.03
CA GLY A 41 18.11 -10.30 2.77
C GLY A 41 18.07 -8.76 2.87
N PHE A 42 16.92 -8.20 3.26
CA PHE A 42 16.73 -6.76 3.44
C PHE A 42 17.69 -6.17 4.47
N ALA A 43 17.83 -6.81 5.64
CA ALA A 43 18.78 -6.38 6.67
C ALA A 43 20.22 -6.33 6.14
N SER A 44 20.61 -7.30 5.30
CA SER A 44 21.93 -7.28 4.66
C SER A 44 22.10 -6.12 3.68
N VAL A 45 21.03 -5.72 2.98
CA VAL A 45 21.04 -4.64 1.98
C VAL A 45 21.05 -3.26 2.65
N ILE A 46 20.37 -3.11 3.79
CA ILE A 46 20.29 -1.85 4.53
C ILE A 46 21.67 -1.33 4.99
N ALA A 47 22.68 -2.19 5.12
CA ALA A 47 24.05 -1.75 5.35
C ALA A 47 24.68 -0.98 4.15
N ASP A 48 24.01 -0.92 3.01
CA ASP A 48 24.38 -0.17 1.82
C ASP A 48 23.49 1.07 1.66
N ASN A 49 24.09 2.26 1.75
CA ASN A 49 23.39 3.55 1.66
C ASN A 49 22.62 3.75 0.35
N LEU A 50 23.01 3.13 -0.78
CA LEU A 50 22.38 3.39 -2.09
C LEU A 50 21.02 2.72 -2.26
N MET A 51 20.81 1.56 -1.64
CA MET A 51 19.57 0.78 -1.75
C MET A 51 18.74 0.81 -0.46
N PHE A 52 19.14 1.67 0.48
CA PHE A 52 18.57 1.75 1.82
C PHE A 52 17.04 1.95 1.79
N SER A 53 16.55 2.97 1.09
CA SER A 53 15.12 3.28 1.03
C SER A 53 14.30 2.19 0.32
N GLU A 54 14.82 1.61 -0.77
CA GLU A 54 14.16 0.53 -1.52
C GLU A 54 14.05 -0.74 -0.66
N ALA A 55 15.13 -1.10 0.05
CA ALA A 55 15.13 -2.23 0.97
C ALA A 55 14.18 -2.02 2.16
N LEU A 56 14.12 -0.81 2.73
CA LEU A 56 13.16 -0.47 3.77
C LEU A 56 11.71 -0.58 3.28
N TYR A 57 11.41 -0.03 2.10
CA TYR A 57 10.07 -0.12 1.52
C TYR A 57 9.64 -1.59 1.35
N HIS A 58 10.46 -2.42 0.71
CA HIS A 58 10.10 -3.82 0.49
C HIS A 58 10.04 -4.65 1.77
N TRP A 59 10.82 -4.29 2.80
CA TRP A 59 10.68 -4.91 4.11
C TRP A 59 9.35 -4.51 4.77
N GLY A 60 9.00 -3.22 4.77
CA GLY A 60 7.68 -2.77 5.25
C GLY A 60 6.53 -3.47 4.52
N PHE A 61 6.63 -3.58 3.21
CA PHE A 61 5.65 -4.28 2.36
C PHE A 61 5.51 -5.76 2.74
N ALA A 62 6.64 -6.44 2.98
CA ALA A 62 6.64 -7.82 3.42
C ALA A 62 5.96 -8.01 4.79
N LEU A 63 6.27 -7.14 5.76
CA LEU A 63 5.66 -7.14 7.09
C LEU A 63 4.15 -6.87 7.02
N LEU A 64 3.73 -5.88 6.23
CA LEU A 64 2.31 -5.57 5.99
C LEU A 64 1.55 -6.82 5.49
N HIS A 65 2.13 -7.56 4.54
CA HIS A 65 1.52 -8.77 4.01
C HIS A 65 1.62 -9.98 4.93
N GLU A 66 2.67 -10.09 5.76
CA GLU A 66 2.75 -11.12 6.80
C GLU A 66 1.67 -10.90 7.86
N ALA A 67 1.53 -9.67 8.37
CA ALA A 67 0.56 -9.31 9.40
C ALA A 67 -0.88 -9.67 9.02
N ARG A 68 -1.26 -9.45 7.75
CA ARG A 68 -2.59 -9.82 7.21
C ARG A 68 -2.91 -11.32 7.32
N ALA A 69 -1.90 -12.17 7.40
CA ALA A 69 -2.05 -13.63 7.54
C ALA A 69 -1.93 -14.12 8.99
N LYS A 70 -1.78 -13.21 9.96
CA LYS A 70 -1.54 -13.53 11.37
C LYS A 70 -2.78 -13.26 12.23
N PRO A 71 -2.92 -13.94 13.38
CA PRO A 71 -3.92 -13.59 14.38
C PRO A 71 -3.79 -12.12 14.82
N PRO A 72 -4.88 -11.42 15.16
CA PRO A 72 -4.84 -9.98 15.47
C PRO A 72 -3.78 -9.57 16.50
N LEU A 73 -3.63 -10.34 17.60
CA LEU A 73 -2.65 -10.02 18.64
C LEU A 73 -1.20 -10.10 18.14
N GLU A 74 -0.89 -11.05 17.26
CA GLU A 74 0.44 -11.16 16.64
C GLU A 74 0.63 -10.11 15.54
N ALA A 75 -0.44 -9.74 14.83
CA ALA A 75 -0.41 -8.80 13.72
C ALA A 75 -0.08 -7.36 14.17
N ILE A 76 -0.45 -6.97 15.39
CA ILE A 76 -0.20 -5.60 15.92
C ILE A 76 1.29 -5.25 15.86
N GLU A 77 2.15 -6.07 16.46
CA GLU A 77 3.60 -5.80 16.50
C GLU A 77 4.20 -5.79 15.08
N ILE A 78 3.72 -6.66 14.19
CA ILE A 78 4.18 -6.74 12.81
C ILE A 78 3.77 -5.49 12.01
N TYR A 79 2.55 -4.97 12.22
CA TYR A 79 2.11 -3.72 11.59
C TYR A 79 2.92 -2.52 12.10
N GLU A 80 3.20 -2.43 13.41
CA GLU A 80 4.05 -1.38 13.97
C GLU A 80 5.46 -1.40 13.38
N ASP A 81 6.00 -2.60 13.17
CA ASP A 81 7.28 -2.79 12.49
C ASP A 81 7.21 -2.36 11.02
N ALA A 82 6.13 -2.69 10.30
CA ALA A 82 5.91 -2.27 8.91
C ALA A 82 5.86 -0.73 8.81
N ILE A 83 5.05 -0.09 9.66
CA ILE A 83 4.92 1.36 9.77
C ILE A 83 6.28 2.01 10.02
N SER A 84 7.09 1.43 10.90
CA SER A 84 8.44 1.91 11.18
C SER A 84 9.32 1.87 9.93
N LYS A 85 9.28 0.77 9.15
CA LYS A 85 10.06 0.68 7.90
C LYS A 85 9.61 1.70 6.85
N PHE A 86 8.30 1.89 6.66
CA PHE A 86 7.79 2.92 5.75
C PHE A 86 8.14 4.33 6.20
N SER A 87 8.04 4.62 7.50
CA SER A 87 8.42 5.91 8.07
C SER A 87 9.90 6.23 7.85
N PHE A 88 10.78 5.26 8.10
CA PHE A 88 12.22 5.43 7.81
C PHE A 88 12.51 5.58 6.31
N CYS A 89 11.79 4.86 5.44
CA CYS A 89 11.89 5.03 4.00
C CYS A 89 11.54 6.46 3.58
N LEU A 90 10.46 7.03 4.12
CA LEU A 90 10.04 8.40 3.84
C LEU A 90 10.96 9.45 4.47
N LEU A 91 11.65 9.13 5.57
CA LEU A 91 12.66 10.02 6.15
C LEU A 91 13.87 10.18 5.21
N THR A 92 14.32 9.10 4.58
CA THR A 92 15.48 9.11 3.66
C THR A 92 15.09 9.39 2.22
N SER A 93 13.82 9.18 1.84
CA SER A 93 13.29 9.41 0.50
C SER A 93 11.86 9.96 0.60
N PRO A 94 11.69 11.26 0.87
CA PRO A 94 10.38 11.86 1.16
C PRO A 94 9.33 11.74 0.06
N ASN A 95 9.77 11.48 -1.19
CA ASN A 95 8.91 11.33 -2.36
C ASN A 95 8.67 9.86 -2.76
N TYR A 96 8.93 8.90 -1.86
CA TYR A 96 8.70 7.47 -2.13
C TYR A 96 7.20 7.16 -2.05
N LEU A 97 6.53 7.20 -3.20
CA LEU A 97 5.07 7.07 -3.29
C LEU A 97 4.52 5.79 -2.63
N GLY A 98 5.12 4.64 -2.92
CA GLY A 98 4.68 3.36 -2.35
C GLY A 98 4.71 3.35 -0.82
N ALA A 99 5.77 3.87 -0.20
CA ALA A 99 5.89 3.94 1.25
C ALA A 99 4.85 4.90 1.88
N ALA A 100 4.47 5.96 1.18
CA ALA A 100 3.41 6.86 1.63
C ALA A 100 2.03 6.18 1.58
N ILE A 101 1.73 5.41 0.52
CA ILE A 101 0.44 4.71 0.42
C ILE A 101 0.39 3.50 1.37
N ASP A 102 1.38 2.60 1.30
CA ASP A 102 1.41 1.39 2.12
C ASP A 102 1.53 1.68 3.62
N GLY A 103 2.22 2.76 4.00
CA GLY A 103 2.27 3.20 5.39
C GLY A 103 0.89 3.64 5.90
N GLY A 104 0.12 4.37 5.09
CA GLY A 104 -1.25 4.73 5.42
C GLY A 104 -2.16 3.49 5.53
N VAL A 105 -1.99 2.54 4.61
CA VAL A 105 -2.72 1.25 4.68
C VAL A 105 -2.35 0.47 5.94
N ALA A 106 -1.08 0.40 6.32
CA ALA A 106 -0.65 -0.27 7.54
C ALA A 106 -1.27 0.35 8.80
N PHE A 107 -1.40 1.69 8.85
CA PHE A 107 -2.12 2.36 9.93
C PHE A 107 -3.63 2.03 9.94
N MET A 108 -4.28 1.98 8.78
CA MET A 108 -5.70 1.58 8.70
C MET A 108 -5.90 0.14 9.17
N GLU A 109 -5.06 -0.79 8.73
CA GLU A 109 -5.14 -2.21 9.12
C GLU A 109 -4.88 -2.39 10.63
N LEU A 110 -3.89 -1.67 11.18
CA LEU A 110 -3.65 -1.64 12.62
C LEU A 110 -4.86 -1.08 13.38
N ALA A 111 -5.49 -0.01 12.88
CA ALA A 111 -6.69 0.55 13.49
C ALA A 111 -7.83 -0.46 13.56
N ARG A 112 -8.08 -1.24 12.51
CA ARG A 112 -9.17 -2.24 12.48
C ARG A 112 -9.08 -3.25 13.61
N ILE A 113 -7.86 -3.66 13.97
CA ILE A 113 -7.60 -4.67 15.00
C ILE A 113 -7.25 -4.09 16.38
N SER A 114 -7.15 -2.76 16.49
CA SER A 114 -6.87 -2.06 17.74
C SER A 114 -8.16 -1.78 18.55
N PRO A 115 -8.05 -1.56 19.87
CA PRO A 115 -9.15 -1.04 20.68
C PRO A 115 -9.69 0.30 20.16
N ASP A 116 -10.97 0.57 20.40
CA ASP A 116 -11.69 1.72 19.82
C ASP A 116 -11.11 3.09 20.22
N ASP A 117 -10.56 3.22 21.42
CA ASP A 117 -9.96 4.47 21.91
C ASP A 117 -8.71 4.88 21.13
N GLY A 118 -7.98 3.93 20.55
CA GLY A 118 -6.81 4.18 19.70
C GLY A 118 -7.12 4.45 18.22
N LYS A 119 -8.29 4.05 17.72
CA LYS A 119 -8.61 4.06 16.28
C LYS A 119 -8.56 5.45 15.66
N ALA A 120 -9.12 6.45 16.33
CA ALA A 120 -9.17 7.81 15.81
C ALA A 120 -7.77 8.39 15.54
N GLY A 121 -6.82 8.12 16.45
CA GLY A 121 -5.43 8.54 16.29
C GLY A 121 -4.73 7.82 15.14
N LEU A 122 -4.93 6.50 15.02
CA LEU A 122 -4.37 5.71 13.92
C LEU A 122 -4.91 6.14 12.55
N TYR A 123 -6.20 6.46 12.44
CA TYR A 123 -6.75 7.04 11.21
C TYR A 123 -6.17 8.42 10.88
N GLY A 124 -5.80 9.22 11.89
CA GLY A 124 -5.11 10.50 11.67
C GLY A 124 -3.73 10.31 11.07
N LEU A 125 -2.98 9.33 11.58
CA LEU A 125 -1.67 8.97 11.03
C LEU A 125 -1.79 8.38 9.62
N ALA A 126 -2.84 7.58 9.35
CA ALA A 126 -3.10 7.08 8.01
C ALA A 126 -3.37 8.21 7.01
N GLU A 127 -4.20 9.19 7.41
CA GLU A 127 -4.50 10.38 6.61
C GLU A 127 -3.23 11.19 6.28
N ASP A 128 -2.34 11.44 7.24
CA ASP A 128 -1.07 12.13 7.00
C ASP A 128 -0.22 11.45 5.91
N PHE A 129 -0.20 10.12 5.92
CA PHE A 129 0.49 9.30 4.93
C PHE A 129 -0.16 9.40 3.54
N PHE A 130 -1.49 9.31 3.46
CA PHE A 130 -2.22 9.45 2.19
C PHE A 130 -2.18 10.86 1.62
N GLU A 131 -2.23 11.89 2.46
CA GLU A 131 -2.01 13.27 2.02
C GLU A 131 -0.60 13.46 1.46
N LYS A 132 0.41 12.85 2.09
CA LYS A 132 1.79 12.86 1.56
C LYS A 132 1.84 12.18 0.20
N ALA A 133 1.16 11.04 0.03
CA ALA A 133 1.03 10.38 -1.27
C ALA A 133 0.39 11.32 -2.30
N GLY A 134 -0.70 12.00 -1.95
CA GLY A 134 -1.36 13.00 -2.80
C GLY A 134 -0.49 14.20 -3.17
N LYS A 135 0.42 14.63 -2.27
CA LYS A 135 1.43 15.68 -2.52
C LYS A 135 2.52 15.21 -3.49
N ILE A 136 2.87 13.91 -3.48
CA ILE A 136 3.82 13.30 -4.43
C ILE A 136 3.17 13.08 -5.79
N GLN A 137 1.97 12.51 -5.79
CA GLN A 137 1.18 12.21 -6.98
C GLN A 137 -0.30 12.47 -6.70
N LYS A 138 -0.85 13.52 -7.34
CA LYS A 138 -2.25 13.92 -7.14
C LYS A 138 -3.20 12.74 -7.41
N GLY A 139 -4.06 12.46 -6.42
CA GLY A 139 -5.08 11.43 -6.50
C GLY A 139 -4.64 10.01 -6.15
N SER A 140 -3.35 9.74 -5.91
CA SER A 140 -2.83 8.36 -5.72
C SER A 140 -3.43 7.59 -4.54
N ALA A 141 -3.91 8.29 -3.52
CA ALA A 141 -4.54 7.72 -2.32
C ALA A 141 -5.92 8.34 -2.03
N ALA A 142 -6.56 8.93 -3.03
CA ALA A 142 -7.82 9.66 -2.84
C ALA A 142 -8.96 8.74 -2.38
N TYR A 143 -8.99 7.48 -2.83
CA TYR A 143 -9.98 6.54 -2.34
C TYR A 143 -9.75 6.15 -0.87
N ASN A 144 -8.50 5.92 -0.46
CA ASN A 144 -8.16 5.65 0.94
C ASN A 144 -8.51 6.84 1.86
N LEU A 145 -8.30 8.08 1.41
CA LEU A 145 -8.76 9.26 2.12
C LEU A 145 -10.29 9.27 2.26
N ALA A 146 -11.02 8.92 1.20
CA ALA A 146 -12.47 8.79 1.27
C ALA A 146 -12.92 7.75 2.32
N CYS A 147 -12.25 6.59 2.40
CA CYS A 147 -12.50 5.59 3.44
C CYS A 147 -12.34 6.19 4.85
N ILE A 148 -11.25 6.93 5.10
CA ILE A 148 -11.02 7.59 6.41
C ILE A 148 -12.13 8.60 6.73
N TYR A 149 -12.53 9.43 5.75
CA TYR A 149 -13.58 10.41 5.94
C TYR A 149 -14.94 9.75 6.21
N ALA A 150 -15.27 8.67 5.48
CA ALA A 150 -16.48 7.88 5.72
C ALA A 150 -16.50 7.25 7.13
N LEU A 151 -15.38 6.68 7.58
CA LEU A 151 -15.22 6.13 8.93
C LEU A 151 -15.41 7.19 10.04
N ARG A 152 -15.11 8.45 9.75
CA ARG A 152 -15.28 9.58 10.67
C ARG A 152 -16.62 10.31 10.54
N GLY A 153 -17.45 9.94 9.57
CA GLY A 153 -18.71 10.62 9.27
C GLY A 153 -18.56 11.99 8.61
N ASP A 154 -17.39 12.28 8.03
CA ASP A 154 -17.18 13.50 7.23
C ASP A 154 -17.64 13.27 5.80
N GLU A 155 -18.95 13.42 5.58
CA GLU A 155 -19.57 13.14 4.27
C GLU A 155 -19.05 14.07 3.16
N GLU A 156 -18.81 15.35 3.47
CA GLU A 156 -18.37 16.32 2.47
C GLU A 156 -16.95 15.99 1.99
N ALA A 157 -16.02 15.75 2.92
CA ALA A 157 -14.65 15.36 2.58
C ALA A 157 -14.62 14.00 1.87
N CYS A 158 -15.43 13.04 2.30
CA CYS A 158 -15.56 11.73 1.65
C CYS A 158 -16.01 11.89 0.19
N GLN A 159 -17.07 12.66 -0.05
CA GLN A 159 -17.59 12.88 -1.39
C GLN A 159 -16.58 13.58 -2.30
N GLN A 160 -15.83 14.57 -1.79
CA GLN A 160 -14.77 15.24 -2.53
C GLN A 160 -13.63 14.28 -2.88
N ALA A 161 -13.20 13.45 -1.93
CA ALA A 161 -12.16 12.46 -2.12
C ALA A 161 -12.56 11.36 -3.13
N LEU A 162 -13.81 10.89 -3.11
CA LEU A 162 -14.35 9.96 -4.12
C LEU A 162 -14.35 10.56 -5.53
N ARG A 163 -14.73 11.84 -5.67
CA ARG A 163 -14.65 12.57 -6.94
C ARG A 163 -13.21 12.67 -7.44
N GLN A 164 -12.26 12.95 -6.56
CA GLN A 164 -10.84 12.98 -6.90
C GLN A 164 -10.33 11.59 -7.30
N ALA A 165 -10.73 10.53 -6.59
CA ALA A 165 -10.36 9.16 -6.95
C ALA A 165 -10.85 8.80 -8.36
N LYS A 166 -12.08 9.18 -8.70
CA LYS A 166 -12.63 9.03 -10.07
C LYS A 166 -11.85 9.84 -11.10
N GLU A 167 -11.56 11.11 -10.81
CA GLU A 167 -10.86 12.01 -11.74
C GLU A 167 -9.44 11.55 -12.07
N PHE A 168 -8.72 11.03 -11.08
CA PHE A 168 -7.33 10.59 -11.22
C PHE A 168 -7.17 9.08 -11.47
N GLY A 169 -8.28 8.35 -11.53
CA GLY A 169 -8.31 6.92 -11.84
C GLY A 169 -7.69 6.04 -10.76
N SER A 170 -7.89 6.40 -9.49
CA SER A 170 -7.59 5.59 -8.30
C SER A 170 -8.86 5.02 -7.66
N LEU A 171 -10.00 5.15 -8.34
CA LEU A 171 -11.28 4.62 -7.87
C LEU A 171 -11.33 3.10 -8.13
N PRO A 172 -11.60 2.26 -7.11
CA PRO A 172 -11.82 0.83 -7.32
C PRO A 172 -13.07 0.58 -8.17
N ASP A 173 -13.25 -0.66 -8.64
CA ASP A 173 -14.50 -1.02 -9.29
C ASP A 173 -15.68 -0.99 -8.30
N GLU A 174 -16.89 -0.89 -8.86
CA GLU A 174 -18.12 -0.81 -8.08
C GLU A 174 -18.28 -1.96 -7.08
N THR A 175 -17.92 -3.19 -7.45
CA THR A 175 -18.11 -4.34 -6.57
C THR A 175 -17.24 -4.20 -5.32
N ASN A 176 -16.01 -3.73 -5.49
CA ASN A 176 -15.10 -3.46 -4.39
C ASN A 176 -15.58 -2.29 -3.53
N ILE A 177 -16.02 -1.18 -4.13
CA ILE A 177 -16.57 -0.04 -3.38
C ILE A 177 -17.78 -0.44 -2.52
N MET A 178 -18.72 -1.18 -3.11
CA MET A 178 -19.95 -1.58 -2.42
C MET A 178 -19.72 -2.64 -1.33
N ARG A 179 -18.57 -3.33 -1.35
CA ARG A 179 -18.17 -4.30 -0.31
C ARG A 179 -17.24 -3.71 0.74
N ASP A 180 -16.69 -2.52 0.51
CA ASP A 180 -15.79 -1.89 1.48
C ASP A 180 -16.56 -1.52 2.75
N GLU A 181 -16.12 -2.06 3.88
CA GLU A 181 -16.72 -1.82 5.19
C GLU A 181 -16.51 -0.38 5.66
N ASP A 182 -15.46 0.28 5.19
CA ASP A 182 -15.18 1.68 5.55
C ASP A 182 -16.22 2.65 4.97
N MET A 183 -16.88 2.23 3.89
CA MET A 183 -17.90 3.02 3.21
C MET A 183 -19.30 2.81 3.77
N GLU A 184 -19.51 1.91 4.74
CA GLU A 184 -20.86 1.57 5.25
C GLU A 184 -21.68 2.79 5.69
N ASN A 185 -21.02 3.74 6.35
CA ASN A 185 -21.68 4.95 6.87
C ASN A 185 -22.24 5.85 5.76
N VAL A 186 -21.71 5.77 4.53
CA VAL A 186 -22.09 6.66 3.42
C VAL A 186 -22.94 5.95 2.36
N LYS A 187 -23.03 4.61 2.37
CA LYS A 187 -23.72 3.82 1.32
C LYS A 187 -25.20 4.16 1.14
N GLN A 188 -25.87 4.61 2.20
CA GLN A 188 -27.29 4.98 2.15
C GLN A 188 -27.53 6.46 1.84
N ALA A 189 -26.46 7.27 1.77
CA ALA A 189 -26.60 8.68 1.48
C ALA A 189 -27.02 8.88 0.02
N GLN A 190 -27.95 9.82 -0.20
CA GLN A 190 -28.45 10.16 -1.53
C GLN A 190 -27.30 10.55 -2.47
N TRP A 191 -26.34 11.33 -1.96
CA TRP A 191 -25.19 11.78 -2.74
C TRP A 191 -24.27 10.62 -3.17
N PHE A 192 -24.18 9.57 -2.36
CA PHE A 192 -23.35 8.40 -2.66
C PHE A 192 -24.01 7.55 -3.74
N THR A 193 -25.33 7.38 -3.65
CA THR A 193 -26.14 6.72 -4.68
C THR A 193 -25.98 7.43 -6.03
N GLU A 194 -26.11 8.76 -6.04
CA GLU A 194 -25.92 9.58 -7.24
C GLU A 194 -24.49 9.50 -7.80
N PHE A 195 -23.47 9.47 -6.92
CA PHE A 195 -22.09 9.28 -7.33
C PHE A 195 -21.90 7.92 -8.02
N MET A 196 -22.42 6.84 -7.45
CA MET A 196 -22.31 5.49 -8.03
C MET A 196 -23.08 5.36 -9.34
N ASP A 197 -24.26 5.98 -9.46
CA ASP A 197 -25.00 6.04 -10.73
C ASP A 197 -24.18 6.76 -11.82
N ALA A 198 -23.50 7.85 -11.47
CA ALA A 198 -22.62 8.55 -12.40
C ALA A 198 -21.38 7.71 -12.80
N VAL A 199 -20.83 6.89 -11.88
CA VAL A 199 -19.75 5.94 -12.19
C VAL A 199 -20.25 4.87 -13.18
N ARG A 200 -21.44 4.30 -12.98
CA ARG A 200 -22.04 3.31 -13.89
C ARG A 200 -22.33 3.87 -15.28
N ALA A 201 -22.76 5.12 -15.36
CA ALA A 201 -23.08 5.79 -16.63
C ALA A 201 -21.83 6.13 -17.46
N GLN A 202 -20.67 6.25 -16.82
CA GLN A 202 -19.40 6.57 -17.46
C GLN A 202 -18.31 5.61 -16.94
N PRO A 203 -18.38 4.32 -17.32
CA PRO A 203 -17.35 3.37 -16.90
C PRO A 203 -16.01 3.86 -17.44
N GLU A 204 -14.96 3.79 -16.60
CA GLU A 204 -13.61 4.08 -17.10
C GLU A 204 -13.33 3.21 -18.34
N PRO A 205 -12.67 3.76 -19.37
CA PRO A 205 -12.25 2.95 -20.50
C PRO A 205 -11.43 1.78 -19.97
N VAL A 206 -11.74 0.56 -20.45
CA VAL A 206 -11.03 -0.66 -20.05
C VAL A 206 -9.55 -0.43 -20.23
N ARG A 207 -8.83 -0.25 -19.11
CA ARG A 207 -7.36 -0.23 -19.12
C ARG A 207 -6.94 -1.68 -19.29
N GLU A 208 -6.31 -2.02 -20.41
CA GLU A 208 -5.70 -3.33 -20.57
C GLU A 208 -4.78 -3.58 -19.37
N LYS A 209 -5.05 -4.65 -18.60
CA LYS A 209 -4.13 -5.11 -17.57
C LYS A 209 -2.79 -5.33 -18.26
N LEU A 210 -1.75 -4.59 -17.85
CA LEU A 210 -0.39 -4.90 -18.24
C LEU A 210 -0.09 -6.30 -17.66
N THR A 211 -0.21 -7.34 -18.48
CA THR A 211 0.27 -8.67 -18.13
C THR A 211 1.73 -8.55 -17.72
N ASP A 212 2.08 -9.10 -16.56
CA ASP A 212 3.43 -9.15 -15.99
C ASP A 212 4.48 -9.23 -17.11
N VAL A 213 5.06 -8.09 -17.47
CA VAL A 213 6.14 -8.06 -18.45
C VAL A 213 7.34 -8.62 -17.72
N GLU A 214 7.75 -9.84 -18.08
CA GLU A 214 9.08 -10.35 -17.73
C GLU A 214 10.12 -9.32 -18.20
N ILE A 215 10.69 -8.58 -17.24
CA ILE A 215 11.77 -7.64 -17.50
C ILE A 215 13.03 -8.45 -17.77
N SER A 216 13.22 -8.85 -19.02
CA SER A 216 14.52 -9.28 -19.53
C SER A 216 15.33 -8.06 -19.99
N GLY A 217 16.54 -7.92 -19.45
CA GLY A 217 17.65 -7.18 -20.08
C GLY A 217 17.63 -5.64 -20.05
N GLU A 218 18.47 -5.09 -19.17
CA GLU A 218 19.09 -3.74 -19.16
C GLU A 218 18.22 -2.49 -18.91
N PRO A 219 18.65 -1.58 -17.99
CA PRO A 219 17.86 -0.44 -17.57
C PRO A 219 17.98 0.72 -18.55
N LYS A 220 16.91 0.99 -19.30
CA LYS A 220 16.61 2.35 -19.76
C LYS A 220 15.64 2.97 -18.76
N PHE A 221 16.13 3.93 -17.98
CA PHE A 221 15.33 4.77 -17.09
C PHE A 221 14.25 5.49 -17.91
N LYS A 222 13.08 4.86 -17.98
CA LYS A 222 11.78 5.49 -18.15
C LYS A 222 10.90 4.83 -17.11
N LEU A 223 10.62 5.54 -16.02
CA LEU A 223 9.55 5.18 -15.10
C LEU A 223 8.25 5.13 -15.93
N LYS A 224 7.90 3.94 -16.42
CA LYS A 224 6.55 3.63 -16.87
C LYS A 224 5.76 3.28 -15.62
N LYS A 225 4.48 3.71 -15.59
CA LYS A 225 3.50 3.27 -14.60
C LYS A 225 3.58 1.74 -14.47
N SER A 226 4.12 1.26 -13.35
CA SER A 226 4.13 -0.15 -13.04
C SER A 226 4.11 -0.30 -11.52
N GLU A 227 2.90 -0.32 -11.00
CA GLU A 227 2.43 -1.13 -9.88
C GLU A 227 0.96 -0.70 -9.70
N ASP A 228 0.03 -1.53 -10.19
CA ASP A 228 -1.37 -1.40 -9.78
C ASP A 228 -1.40 -1.71 -8.28
N PHE A 229 -1.52 -0.66 -7.48
CA PHE A 229 -1.83 -0.74 -6.05
C PHE A 229 -3.29 -1.13 -5.87
N ASP A 230 -3.68 -2.30 -6.39
CA ASP A 230 -5.00 -2.85 -6.15
C ASP A 230 -5.01 -3.50 -4.77
N TYR A 231 -5.22 -2.67 -3.74
CA TYR A 231 -5.41 -3.11 -2.36
C TYR A 231 -6.71 -3.92 -2.16
N TYR A 232 -7.57 -4.01 -3.19
CA TYR A 232 -8.94 -4.49 -3.08
C TYR A 232 -9.20 -5.79 -3.85
N SER A 233 -8.22 -6.33 -4.58
CA SER A 233 -8.29 -7.71 -5.10
C SER A 233 -7.87 -8.73 -4.05
N LYS A 234 -8.82 -9.57 -3.65
CA LYS A 234 -8.60 -10.79 -2.85
C LYS A 234 -8.01 -11.91 -3.71
#